data_AF-A0A8T5ICM4-F1
#
_entry.id   AF-A0A8T5ICM4-F1
#
_cell.length_a   1.000
_cell.length_b   1.000
_cell.length_c   1.000
_cell.angle_alpha   90.00
_cell.angle_beta   90.00
_cell.angle_gamma   90.00
#
_symmetry.space_group_name_H-M   'P 1'
#
loop_
_entity.id
_entity.type
_entity.pdbx_description
1 polymer ?
#
loop_
_entity_poly.entity_id
_entity_poly.type
_entity_poly.pdbx_seq_one_letter_code
_entity_poly.pdbx_strand_id
1 'polypeptide(L)'
;IWMYRSLKDGDNWQQMLWLFSCIFFIAYLGTRFSILGFIAFVLCLHRLIKNKKFEKMEIVTLVSFAMALIFPVFMTHCRLMGFNLPRNMLSDMYPNTLLLAITGSIMIGLISFLAISIRNNGFQKKDCFYSSAYAILPLLMYFQSNYVDWFVIISLVAIASIGIRDFLQNGEDKLRLLEFSALGWLTISWGAWPASFTILILCCSERLLSQHAANLLKPVENRLAEYSRILILALLPIAVWFTIWSAMGQISGITHPRELDLGNIFLRGGYIGDRLSPSNEWVGFMGSGPVFLIPLLIWRIFQRHNWPLHLTLGVWALRITALWMTLSFAANQPRTIFKGTWDTMFSFSLLLSMIPFIYFLYRDSQNIESLND
;
A
#
# COMPACT_ATOMS: atom_id res chain seq x y z
N ILE A 1 -12.60 -13.76 11.76
CA ILE A 1 -13.07 -14.47 12.99
C ILE A 1 -14.04 -13.60 13.79
N TRP A 2 -13.64 -12.42 14.31
CA TRP A 2 -14.61 -11.58 15.03
C TRP A 2 -15.45 -10.67 14.14
N MET A 3 -14.97 -10.20 12.98
CA MET A 3 -15.90 -9.65 11.98
C MET A 3 -16.94 -10.71 11.62
N TYR A 4 -16.53 -11.95 11.36
CA TYR A 4 -17.44 -13.09 11.19
C TYR A 4 -18.36 -13.38 12.41
N ARG A 5 -17.89 -13.21 13.66
CA ARG A 5 -18.75 -13.35 14.87
C ARG A 5 -19.68 -12.15 15.09
N SER A 6 -19.24 -10.90 14.94
CA SER A 6 -20.08 -9.69 14.96
C SER A 6 -21.12 -9.70 13.83
N LEU A 7 -20.76 -10.23 12.66
CA LEU A 7 -21.64 -10.53 11.53
C LEU A 7 -22.70 -11.59 11.90
N LYS A 8 -22.38 -12.51 12.82
CA LYS A 8 -23.27 -13.56 13.33
C LYS A 8 -24.10 -13.10 14.55
N ASP A 9 -23.55 -12.21 15.37
CA ASP A 9 -24.10 -11.74 16.65
C ASP A 9 -24.99 -10.48 16.49
N GLY A 10 -25.20 -9.99 15.26
CA GLY A 10 -26.16 -8.91 14.97
C GLY A 10 -25.70 -7.50 15.34
N ASP A 11 -24.40 -7.28 15.56
CA ASP A 11 -23.85 -5.97 15.91
C ASP A 11 -23.83 -5.04 14.67
N ASN A 12 -24.91 -4.28 14.47
CA ASN A 12 -25.18 -3.50 13.25
C ASN A 12 -24.19 -2.35 13.00
N TRP A 13 -23.48 -1.85 14.01
CA TRP A 13 -22.66 -0.64 13.88
C TRP A 13 -21.46 -0.82 12.93
N GLN A 14 -20.86 -2.02 12.91
CA GLN A 14 -19.73 -2.31 12.01
C GLN A 14 -20.19 -2.42 10.56
N GLN A 15 -21.34 -3.05 10.35
CA GLN A 15 -21.98 -3.20 9.05
C GLN A 15 -22.32 -1.82 8.46
N MET A 16 -22.90 -0.94 9.28
CA MET A 16 -23.18 0.44 8.90
C MET A 16 -21.91 1.23 8.58
N LEU A 17 -20.81 1.06 9.32
CA LEU A 17 -19.54 1.73 9.00
C LEU A 17 -18.96 1.33 7.65
N TRP A 18 -19.03 0.06 7.28
CA TRP A 18 -18.53 -0.41 5.99
C TRP A 18 -19.42 0.04 4.82
N LEU A 19 -20.74 -0.03 4.98
CA LEU A 19 -21.70 0.52 4.00
C LEU A 19 -21.49 2.02 3.79
N PHE A 20 -21.34 2.78 4.89
CA PHE A 20 -21.04 4.20 4.84
C PHE A 20 -19.70 4.46 4.12
N SER A 21 -18.66 3.69 4.45
CA SER A 21 -17.35 3.81 3.81
C SER A 21 -17.37 3.52 2.32
N CYS A 22 -18.21 2.59 1.85
CA CYS A 22 -18.39 2.31 0.43
C CYS A 22 -19.04 3.48 -0.32
N ILE A 23 -20.08 4.08 0.26
CA ILE A 23 -20.75 5.24 -0.33
C ILE A 23 -19.76 6.42 -0.44
N PHE A 24 -18.99 6.69 0.62
CA PHE A 24 -17.96 7.73 0.58
C PHE A 24 -16.81 7.41 -0.37
N PHE A 25 -16.43 6.15 -0.51
CA PHE A 25 -15.41 5.74 -1.47
C PHE A 25 -15.88 5.94 -2.91
N ILE A 26 -17.09 5.48 -3.26
CA ILE A 26 -17.59 5.50 -4.64
C ILE A 26 -17.98 6.92 -5.07
N ALA A 27 -18.66 7.69 -4.21
CA ALA A 27 -19.32 8.93 -4.63
C ALA A 27 -18.46 10.19 -4.55
N TYR A 28 -17.40 10.22 -3.74
CA TYR A 28 -16.63 11.44 -3.52
C TYR A 28 -15.36 11.50 -4.38
N LEU A 29 -15.23 12.58 -5.15
CA LEU A 29 -13.99 13.02 -5.78
C LEU A 29 -12.88 13.28 -4.75
N GLY A 30 -13.27 13.55 -3.51
CA GLY A 30 -12.43 13.59 -2.32
C GLY A 30 -12.41 12.22 -1.65
N THR A 31 -11.56 11.31 -2.10
CA THR A 31 -11.37 10.03 -1.45
C THR A 31 -10.96 10.14 0.01
N ARG A 32 -11.94 9.99 0.90
CA ARG A 32 -11.75 9.98 2.36
C ARG A 32 -11.09 8.67 2.84
N PHE A 33 -9.95 8.30 2.27
CA PHE A 33 -9.21 7.06 2.54
C PHE A 33 -8.71 6.92 3.97
N SER A 34 -8.44 8.05 4.61
CA SER A 34 -8.19 8.15 6.04
C SER A 34 -9.33 7.56 6.88
N ILE A 35 -10.57 7.49 6.38
CA ILE A 35 -11.68 6.81 7.08
C ILE A 35 -11.46 5.29 7.06
N LEU A 36 -11.01 4.72 5.94
CA LEU A 36 -10.67 3.28 5.88
C LEU A 36 -9.50 2.96 6.82
N GLY A 37 -8.47 3.81 6.84
CA GLY A 37 -7.37 3.70 7.79
C GLY A 37 -7.81 3.85 9.25
N PHE A 38 -8.73 4.77 9.54
CA PHE A 38 -9.31 4.97 10.87
C PHE A 38 -10.11 3.75 11.33
N ILE A 39 -10.92 3.17 10.44
CA ILE A 39 -11.67 1.95 10.73
C ILE A 39 -10.69 0.80 11.03
N ALA A 40 -9.64 0.64 10.22
CA ALA A 40 -8.60 -0.35 10.49
C ALA A 40 -7.92 -0.12 11.86
N PHE A 41 -7.65 1.13 12.21
CA PHE A 41 -7.04 1.51 13.49
C PHE A 41 -7.94 1.15 14.69
N VAL A 42 -9.22 1.54 14.62
CA VAL A 42 -10.22 1.22 15.67
C VAL A 42 -10.36 -0.29 15.84
N LEU A 43 -10.39 -1.05 14.73
CA LEU A 43 -10.48 -2.51 14.78
C LEU A 43 -9.24 -3.14 15.42
N CYS A 44 -8.03 -2.65 15.10
CA CYS A 44 -6.80 -3.12 15.73
C CYS A 44 -6.77 -2.83 17.24
N LEU A 45 -7.13 -1.62 17.66
CA LEU A 45 -7.17 -1.24 19.07
C LEU A 45 -8.21 -2.06 19.84
N HIS A 46 -9.41 -2.20 19.29
CA HIS A 46 -10.47 -3.01 19.89
C HIS A 46 -10.01 -4.45 20.12
N ARG A 47 -9.31 -5.01 19.13
CA ARG A 47 -8.77 -6.37 19.19
C ARG A 47 -7.72 -6.52 20.29
N LEU A 48 -6.80 -5.56 20.41
CA LEU A 48 -5.79 -5.55 21.48
C LEU A 48 -6.43 -5.49 22.88
N ILE A 49 -7.54 -4.77 23.03
CA ILE A 49 -8.21 -4.60 24.33
C ILE A 49 -9.04 -5.84 24.72
N LYS A 50 -9.82 -6.42 23.79
CA LYS A 50 -10.79 -7.47 24.13
C LYS A 50 -10.19 -8.87 24.26
N ASN A 51 -9.14 -9.20 23.52
CA ASN A 51 -8.61 -10.55 23.46
C ASN A 51 -7.33 -10.67 24.31
N LYS A 52 -7.39 -11.48 25.37
CA LYS A 52 -6.25 -11.72 26.27
C LYS A 52 -5.35 -12.90 25.87
N LYS A 53 -5.69 -13.62 24.80
CA LYS A 53 -4.96 -14.82 24.35
C LYS A 53 -4.44 -14.62 22.92
N PHE A 54 -3.35 -13.90 22.79
CA PHE A 54 -2.64 -13.76 21.51
C PHE A 54 -1.26 -14.39 21.61
N GLU A 55 -0.80 -14.94 20.49
CA GLU A 55 0.61 -15.28 20.34
C GLU A 55 1.45 -14.00 20.37
N LYS A 56 2.69 -14.10 20.88
CA LYS A 56 3.60 -12.94 21.02
C LYS A 56 3.75 -12.16 19.72
N MET A 57 3.96 -12.84 18.60
CA MET A 57 4.15 -12.19 17.30
C MET A 57 2.86 -11.58 16.74
N GLU A 58 1.69 -12.07 17.14
CA GLU A 58 0.42 -11.46 16.78
C GLU A 58 0.21 -10.12 17.51
N ILE A 59 0.59 -10.05 18.79
CA ILE A 59 0.60 -8.78 19.54
C ILE A 59 1.54 -7.79 18.88
N VAL A 60 2.77 -8.21 18.56
CA VAL A 60 3.74 -7.37 17.85
C VAL A 60 3.16 -6.87 16.52
N THR A 61 2.53 -7.76 15.73
CA THR A 61 1.88 -7.38 14.47
C THR A 61 0.81 -6.31 14.67
N LEU A 62 -0.11 -6.52 15.62
CA LEU A 62 -1.23 -5.61 15.87
C LEU A 62 -0.76 -4.26 16.41
N VAL A 63 0.21 -4.26 17.33
CA VAL A 63 0.79 -3.03 17.90
C VAL A 63 1.56 -2.28 16.82
N SER A 64 2.43 -2.95 16.05
CA SER A 64 3.19 -2.32 14.97
C SER A 64 2.27 -1.75 13.89
N PHE A 65 1.22 -2.48 13.52
CA PHE A 65 0.24 -1.99 12.54
C PHE A 65 -0.59 -0.82 13.08
N ALA A 66 -1.05 -0.88 14.34
CA ALA A 66 -1.77 0.22 14.96
C ALA A 66 -0.89 1.49 15.07
N MET A 67 0.37 1.35 15.46
CA MET A 67 1.34 2.44 15.51
C MET A 67 1.58 3.03 14.12
N ALA A 68 1.72 2.18 13.10
CA ALA A 68 1.85 2.63 11.72
C ALA A 68 0.62 3.44 11.28
N LEU A 69 -0.59 3.00 11.62
CA LEU A 69 -1.83 3.69 11.26
C LEU A 69 -1.99 5.08 11.91
N ILE A 70 -1.28 5.40 12.99
CA ILE A 70 -1.36 6.73 13.63
C ILE A 70 -0.99 7.84 12.64
N PHE A 71 0.07 7.63 11.85
CA PHE A 71 0.57 8.63 10.91
C PHE A 71 -0.43 9.02 9.82
N PRO A 72 -0.93 8.09 8.99
CA PRO A 72 -1.90 8.41 7.94
C PRO A 72 -3.25 8.90 8.50
N VAL A 73 -3.69 8.38 9.66
CA VAL A 73 -5.01 8.70 10.23
C VAL A 73 -5.03 10.06 10.94
N PHE A 74 -4.03 10.35 11.75
CA PHE A 74 -4.03 11.52 12.63
C PHE A 74 -3.05 12.60 12.19
N MET A 75 -1.93 12.27 11.54
CA MET A 75 -0.84 13.23 11.34
C MET A 75 -0.76 13.85 9.93
N THR A 76 -1.79 13.65 9.11
CA THR A 76 -1.88 14.16 7.72
C THR A 76 -2.70 15.45 7.59
N HIS A 77 -3.26 15.98 8.69
CA HIS A 77 -4.23 17.09 8.67
C HIS A 77 -3.58 18.47 8.82
N CYS A 78 -2.94 18.97 7.76
CA CYS A 78 -2.33 20.32 7.73
C CYS A 78 -3.26 21.44 8.24
N ARG A 79 -4.55 21.40 7.92
CA ARG A 79 -5.50 22.47 8.31
C ARG A 79 -5.90 22.43 9.77
N LEU A 80 -5.88 21.25 10.41
CA LEU A 80 -6.22 21.12 11.83
C LEU A 80 -5.00 21.31 12.72
N MET A 81 -3.85 20.74 12.31
CA MET A 81 -2.64 20.70 13.13
C MET A 81 -1.63 21.80 12.78
N GLY A 82 -1.81 22.48 11.63
CA GLY A 82 -0.83 23.42 11.09
C GLY A 82 0.35 22.76 10.36
N PHE A 83 0.49 21.43 10.42
CA PHE A 83 1.56 20.67 9.76
C PHE A 83 1.07 19.29 9.25
N ASN A 84 1.85 18.66 8.36
CA ASN A 84 1.66 17.27 7.92
C ASN A 84 2.97 16.51 8.17
N LEU A 85 2.96 15.66 9.20
CA LEU A 85 4.17 14.97 9.66
C LEU A 85 4.71 14.00 8.60
N PRO A 86 3.91 13.10 7.98
CA PRO A 86 4.36 12.30 6.85
C PRO A 86 5.09 13.08 5.76
N ARG A 87 4.57 14.26 5.40
CA ARG A 87 5.20 15.12 4.39
C ARG A 87 6.51 15.73 4.87
N ASN A 88 6.59 16.15 6.14
CA ASN A 88 7.83 16.64 6.72
C ASN A 88 8.89 15.52 6.76
N MET A 89 8.49 14.31 7.15
CA MET A 89 9.38 13.15 7.19
C MET A 89 9.93 12.77 5.81
N LEU A 90 9.21 13.01 4.71
CA LEU A 90 9.78 12.86 3.35
C LEU A 90 10.98 13.79 3.12
N SER A 91 10.87 15.04 3.57
CA SER A 91 11.95 16.02 3.40
C SER A 91 13.11 15.74 4.35
N ASP A 92 12.78 15.41 5.60
CA ASP A 92 13.73 15.27 6.69
C ASP A 92 14.49 13.94 6.64
N MET A 93 13.91 12.88 6.06
CA MET A 93 14.56 11.57 5.94
C MET A 93 15.16 11.32 4.54
N TYR A 94 15.33 12.39 3.75
CA TYR A 94 16.05 12.31 2.49
C TYR A 94 17.56 12.53 2.72
N PRO A 95 18.45 11.66 2.22
CA PRO A 95 19.87 11.59 2.62
C PRO A 95 20.74 12.67 1.96
N ASN A 96 20.49 13.94 2.27
CA ASN A 96 21.29 15.07 1.79
C ASN A 96 22.56 15.30 2.62
N THR A 97 22.59 14.82 3.86
CA THR A 97 23.75 14.90 4.76
C THR A 97 24.09 13.52 5.28
N LEU A 98 25.32 13.31 5.74
CA LEU A 98 25.75 12.03 6.28
C LEU A 98 24.89 11.60 7.48
N LEU A 99 24.52 12.56 8.34
CA LEU A 99 23.63 12.30 9.47
C LEU A 99 22.29 11.74 8.99
N LEU A 100 21.66 12.38 7.99
CA LEU A 100 20.38 11.93 7.45
C LEU A 100 20.49 10.58 6.72
N ALA A 101 21.63 10.30 6.10
CA ALA A 101 21.90 9.01 5.49
C ALA A 101 22.01 7.90 6.54
N ILE A 102 22.74 8.15 7.63
CA ILE A 102 22.89 7.20 8.74
C ILE A 102 21.54 6.99 9.43
N THR A 103 20.80 8.06 9.76
CA THR A 103 19.48 7.93 10.41
C THR A 103 18.48 7.21 9.53
N GLY A 104 18.43 7.53 8.23
CA GLY A 104 17.59 6.83 7.25
C GLY A 104 17.94 5.34 7.14
N SER A 105 19.24 5.01 7.15
CA SER A 105 19.73 3.62 7.09
C SER A 105 19.37 2.82 8.34
N ILE A 106 19.54 3.41 9.53
CA ILE A 106 19.13 2.81 10.80
C ILE A 106 17.61 2.59 10.81
N MET A 107 16.84 3.59 10.39
CA MET A 107 15.39 3.51 10.41
C MET A 107 14.87 2.39 9.48
N ILE A 108 15.28 2.38 8.21
CA ILE A 108 14.82 1.36 7.28
C ILE A 108 15.32 -0.03 7.68
N GLY A 109 16.56 -0.15 8.17
CA GLY A 109 17.12 -1.43 8.63
C GLY A 109 16.38 -2.00 9.84
N LEU A 110 16.07 -1.18 10.84
CA LEU A 110 15.33 -1.64 12.03
C LEU A 110 13.87 -1.96 11.69
N ILE A 111 13.21 -1.12 10.90
CA ILE A 111 11.80 -1.33 10.54
C ILE A 111 11.66 -2.52 9.59
N SER A 112 12.55 -2.68 8.60
CA SER A 112 12.54 -3.86 7.74
C SER A 112 12.80 -5.14 8.54
N PHE A 113 13.72 -5.10 9.52
CA PHE A 113 14.00 -6.24 10.37
C PHE A 113 12.78 -6.66 11.18
N LEU A 114 12.11 -5.69 11.81
CA LEU A 114 10.86 -5.91 12.52
C LEU A 114 9.76 -6.46 11.58
N ALA A 115 9.58 -5.83 10.42
CA ALA A 115 8.55 -6.21 9.45
C ALA A 115 8.76 -7.64 8.92
N ILE A 116 9.98 -7.99 8.51
CA ILE A 116 10.32 -9.33 8.04
C ILE A 116 10.17 -10.35 9.16
N SER A 117 10.56 -10.03 10.39
CA SER A 117 10.36 -10.90 11.56
C SER A 117 8.88 -11.15 11.86
N ILE A 118 8.03 -10.11 11.74
CA ILE A 118 6.56 -10.22 11.84
C ILE A 118 6.03 -11.22 10.84
N ARG A 119 6.44 -11.10 9.58
CA ARG A 119 6.03 -11.99 8.49
C ARG A 119 6.51 -13.43 8.72
N ASN A 120 7.76 -13.61 9.14
CA ASN A 120 8.37 -14.93 9.38
C ASN A 120 7.95 -15.58 10.71
N ASN A 121 7.04 -14.94 11.45
CA ASN A 121 6.56 -15.38 12.76
C ASN A 121 7.68 -15.61 13.79
N GLY A 122 8.74 -14.80 13.73
CA GLY A 122 9.86 -14.90 14.66
C GLY A 122 11.09 -14.18 14.14
N PHE A 123 12.02 -13.90 15.05
CA PHE A 123 13.28 -13.22 14.74
C PHE A 123 14.31 -14.23 14.25
N GLN A 124 14.72 -14.13 12.99
CA GLN A 124 15.71 -15.04 12.41
C GLN A 124 16.96 -14.28 11.99
N LYS A 125 18.13 -14.92 12.07
CA LYS A 125 19.41 -14.30 11.66
C LYS A 125 19.41 -13.85 10.20
N LYS A 126 18.72 -14.60 9.32
CA LYS A 126 18.57 -14.25 7.90
C LYS A 126 17.82 -12.93 7.67
N ASP A 127 16.93 -12.54 8.60
CA ASP A 127 16.16 -11.31 8.48
C ASP A 127 17.07 -10.07 8.60
N CYS A 128 18.18 -10.20 9.34
CA CYS A 128 19.22 -9.18 9.44
C CYS A 128 19.90 -8.95 8.08
N PHE A 129 20.20 -10.02 7.34
CA PHE A 129 20.81 -9.93 6.00
C PHE A 129 19.90 -9.24 4.99
N TYR A 130 18.60 -9.57 4.97
CA TYR A 130 17.66 -8.88 4.09
C TYR A 130 17.47 -7.41 4.49
N SER A 131 17.51 -7.12 5.78
CA SER A 131 17.35 -5.76 6.31
C SER A 131 18.55 -4.87 6.03
N SER A 132 19.77 -5.42 6.10
CA SER A 132 20.98 -4.67 5.75
C SER A 132 21.01 -4.28 4.27
N ALA A 133 20.43 -5.11 3.39
CA ALA A 133 20.29 -4.78 1.97
C ALA A 133 19.38 -3.55 1.73
N TYR A 134 18.36 -3.33 2.56
CA TYR A 134 17.57 -2.09 2.53
C TYR A 134 18.33 -0.91 3.17
N ALA A 135 19.01 -1.17 4.28
CA ALA A 135 19.76 -0.16 5.04
C ALA A 135 20.93 0.46 4.27
N ILE A 136 21.48 -0.23 3.26
CA ILE A 136 22.58 0.33 2.46
C ILE A 136 22.13 1.44 1.51
N LEU A 137 20.85 1.46 1.10
CA LEU A 137 20.38 2.36 0.05
C LEU A 137 20.51 3.84 0.42
N PRO A 138 20.12 4.31 1.62
CA PRO A 138 20.30 5.72 1.97
C PRO A 138 21.78 6.14 2.04
N LEU A 139 22.70 5.24 2.41
CA LEU A 139 24.15 5.49 2.36
C LEU A 139 24.64 5.64 0.91
N LEU A 140 24.14 4.81 -0.02
CA LEU A 140 24.52 4.93 -1.43
C LEU A 140 24.03 6.25 -2.04
N MET A 141 22.81 6.68 -1.69
CA MET A 141 22.25 7.97 -2.14
C MET A 141 23.04 9.18 -1.64
N TYR A 142 23.68 9.08 -0.46
CA TYR A 142 24.47 10.16 0.14
C TYR A 142 25.69 10.55 -0.69
N PHE A 143 26.27 9.63 -1.46
CA PHE A 143 27.43 9.96 -2.32
C PHE A 143 27.12 11.00 -3.39
N GLN A 144 25.83 11.22 -3.70
CA GLN A 144 25.36 12.19 -4.67
C GLN A 144 26.07 12.13 -6.03
N SER A 145 26.47 10.93 -6.44
CA SER A 145 27.23 10.66 -7.66
C SER A 145 26.34 9.99 -8.69
N ASN A 146 26.27 10.56 -9.91
CA ASN A 146 25.51 9.97 -11.02
C ASN A 146 25.96 8.52 -11.29
N TYR A 147 27.25 8.20 -11.14
CA TYR A 147 27.75 6.83 -11.33
C TYR A 147 27.16 5.84 -10.31
N VAL A 148 27.09 6.24 -9.03
CA VAL A 148 26.49 5.42 -7.96
C VAL A 148 24.99 5.28 -8.19
N ASP A 149 24.32 6.38 -8.54
CA ASP A 149 22.88 6.39 -8.82
C ASP A 149 22.51 5.44 -9.96
N TRP A 150 23.21 5.53 -11.10
CA TRP A 150 22.98 4.65 -12.25
C TRP A 150 23.27 3.18 -11.92
N PHE A 151 24.34 2.91 -11.16
CA PHE A 151 24.62 1.56 -10.70
C PHE A 151 23.47 0.98 -9.86
N VAL A 152 22.93 1.77 -8.92
CA VAL A 152 21.78 1.37 -8.09
C VAL A 152 20.54 1.16 -8.95
N ILE A 153 20.21 2.07 -9.86
CA ILE A 153 19.03 1.98 -10.73
C ILE A 153 19.11 0.74 -11.64
N ILE A 154 20.24 0.53 -12.33
CA ILE A 154 20.44 -0.64 -13.19
C ILE A 154 20.32 -1.93 -12.38
N SER A 155 20.89 -1.96 -11.17
CA SER A 155 20.78 -3.12 -10.28
C SER A 155 19.33 -3.40 -9.88
N LEU A 156 18.56 -2.36 -9.51
CA LEU A 156 17.15 -2.51 -9.15
C LEU A 156 16.29 -2.97 -10.34
N VAL A 157 16.54 -2.44 -11.54
CA VAL A 157 15.83 -2.85 -12.77
C VAL A 157 16.19 -4.30 -13.14
N ALA A 158 17.45 -4.70 -13.00
CA ALA A 158 17.87 -6.08 -13.25
C ALA A 158 17.21 -7.05 -12.25
N ILE A 159 17.21 -6.71 -10.95
CA ILE A 159 16.54 -7.51 -9.91
C ILE A 159 15.03 -7.59 -10.16
N ALA A 160 14.38 -6.48 -10.53
CA ALA A 160 12.96 -6.47 -10.89
C ALA A 160 12.69 -7.38 -12.09
N SER A 161 13.51 -7.29 -13.14
CA SER A 161 13.36 -8.10 -14.37
C SER A 161 13.50 -9.59 -14.08
N ILE A 162 14.46 -9.99 -13.25
CA ILE A 162 14.61 -11.37 -12.79
C ILE A 162 13.38 -11.80 -11.98
N GLY A 163 12.91 -10.95 -11.05
CA GLY A 163 11.71 -11.22 -10.25
C GLY A 163 10.44 -11.38 -11.10
N ILE A 164 10.27 -10.56 -12.15
CA ILE A 164 9.15 -10.67 -13.10
C ILE A 164 9.26 -12.00 -13.86
N ARG A 165 10.44 -12.33 -14.38
CA ARG A 165 10.67 -13.59 -15.09
C ARG A 165 10.35 -14.80 -14.22
N ASP A 166 10.86 -14.82 -12.99
CA ASP A 166 10.64 -15.92 -12.05
C ASP A 166 9.16 -16.03 -11.68
N PHE A 167 8.45 -14.90 -11.55
CA PHE A 167 7.01 -14.88 -11.33
C PHE A 167 6.23 -15.44 -12.54
N LEU A 168 6.58 -15.04 -13.76
CA LEU A 168 5.90 -15.53 -14.98
C LEU A 168 6.15 -17.03 -15.23
N GLN A 169 7.35 -17.53 -14.92
CA GLN A 169 7.72 -18.94 -15.15
C GLN A 169 7.18 -19.86 -14.05
N ASN A 170 7.37 -19.50 -12.79
CA ASN A 170 7.11 -20.40 -11.65
C ASN A 170 5.85 -20.05 -10.87
N GLY A 171 5.16 -18.95 -11.19
CA GLY A 171 4.06 -18.39 -10.38
C GLY A 171 4.53 -17.81 -9.04
N GLU A 172 5.80 -17.99 -8.67
CA GLU A 172 6.37 -17.62 -7.40
C GLU A 172 7.73 -16.94 -7.55
N ASP A 173 7.80 -15.64 -7.29
CA ASP A 173 9.02 -14.97 -6.85
C ASP A 173 9.30 -15.34 -5.35
N LYS A 174 10.08 -16.40 -5.17
CA LYS A 174 10.47 -17.02 -3.88
C LYS A 174 11.42 -16.15 -3.07
N LEU A 175 12.34 -15.46 -3.74
CA LEU A 175 13.35 -14.59 -3.13
C LEU A 175 12.81 -13.18 -2.83
N ARG A 176 11.57 -12.88 -3.22
CA ARG A 176 10.91 -11.57 -3.05
C ARG A 176 11.70 -10.45 -3.73
N LEU A 177 12.29 -10.73 -4.89
CA LEU A 177 13.07 -9.79 -5.68
C LEU A 177 12.22 -8.60 -6.15
N LEU A 178 10.93 -8.85 -6.45
CA LEU A 178 9.99 -7.78 -6.78
C LEU A 178 9.72 -6.85 -5.60
N GLU A 179 9.64 -7.41 -4.39
CA GLU A 179 9.45 -6.61 -3.17
C GLU A 179 10.68 -5.76 -2.89
N PHE A 180 11.87 -6.36 -2.99
CA PHE A 180 13.13 -5.65 -2.79
C PHE A 180 13.32 -4.52 -3.80
N SER A 181 13.10 -4.80 -5.09
CA SER A 181 13.23 -3.80 -6.15
C SER A 181 12.22 -2.66 -6.00
N ALA A 182 10.96 -2.95 -5.68
CA ALA A 182 9.94 -1.93 -5.50
C ALA A 182 10.23 -1.01 -4.29
N LEU A 183 10.60 -1.60 -3.14
CA LEU A 183 10.95 -0.84 -1.94
C LEU A 183 12.28 -0.10 -2.10
N GLY A 184 13.24 -0.68 -2.82
CA GLY A 184 14.49 -0.03 -3.14
C GLY A 184 14.29 1.18 -4.05
N TRP A 185 13.46 1.03 -5.08
CA TRP A 185 13.06 2.12 -5.96
C TRP A 185 12.27 3.20 -5.18
N LEU A 186 11.39 2.80 -4.28
CA LEU A 186 10.69 3.72 -3.39
C LEU A 186 11.65 4.50 -2.48
N THR A 187 12.69 3.83 -1.97
CA THR A 187 13.73 4.43 -1.10
C THR A 187 14.52 5.48 -1.85
N ILE A 188 14.97 5.19 -3.07
CA ILE A 188 15.68 6.18 -3.88
C ILE A 188 14.74 7.32 -4.29
N SER A 189 13.47 7.04 -4.57
CA SER A 189 12.56 8.06 -5.08
C SER A 189 12.09 9.07 -4.03
N TRP A 190 11.84 8.59 -2.82
CA TRP A 190 11.20 9.37 -1.76
C TRP A 190 11.87 9.27 -0.38
N GLY A 191 12.97 8.54 -0.26
CA GLY A 191 13.75 8.41 0.97
C GLY A 191 13.38 7.20 1.83
N ALA A 192 14.04 7.09 2.99
CA ALA A 192 13.90 5.92 3.86
C ALA A 192 12.51 5.80 4.51
N TRP A 193 11.83 6.92 4.76
CA TRP A 193 10.51 6.96 5.43
C TRP A 193 9.42 6.17 4.70
N PRO A 194 9.11 6.50 3.43
CA PRO A 194 8.17 5.74 2.62
C PRO A 194 8.43 4.24 2.59
N ALA A 195 9.69 3.85 2.36
CA ALA A 195 10.06 2.46 2.24
C ALA A 195 9.90 1.68 3.55
N SER A 196 10.31 2.30 4.66
CA SER A 196 10.14 1.74 6.01
C SER A 196 8.66 1.52 6.34
N PHE A 197 7.83 2.52 6.05
CA PHE A 197 6.40 2.41 6.31
C PHE A 197 5.73 1.36 5.41
N THR A 198 6.09 1.35 4.13
CA THR A 198 5.52 0.44 3.14
C THR A 198 5.84 -1.01 3.48
N ILE A 199 7.10 -1.35 3.78
CA ILE A 199 7.45 -2.73 4.16
C ILE A 199 6.72 -3.16 5.44
N LEU A 200 6.58 -2.27 6.42
CA LEU A 200 5.87 -2.57 7.66
C LEU A 200 4.40 -2.88 7.41
N ILE A 201 3.70 -2.04 6.65
CA ILE A 201 2.29 -2.26 6.31
C ILE A 201 2.11 -3.53 5.49
N LEU A 202 2.96 -3.79 4.49
CA LEU A 202 2.87 -5.01 3.67
C LEU A 202 3.07 -6.27 4.52
N CYS A 203 4.11 -6.32 5.34
CA CYS A 203 4.38 -7.47 6.22
C CYS A 203 3.28 -7.69 7.26
N CYS A 204 2.81 -6.62 7.91
CA CYS A 204 1.70 -6.72 8.86
C CYS A 204 0.41 -7.19 8.18
N SER A 205 0.10 -6.66 7.00
CA SER A 205 -1.09 -7.06 6.23
C SER A 205 -1.01 -8.53 5.83
N GLU A 206 0.13 -8.97 5.31
CA GLU A 206 0.37 -10.38 4.95
C GLU A 206 0.22 -11.30 6.16
N ARG A 207 0.77 -10.93 7.32
CA ARG A 207 0.63 -11.71 8.56
C ARG A 207 -0.82 -11.77 9.02
N LEU A 208 -1.52 -10.64 9.05
CA LEU A 208 -2.92 -10.59 9.44
C LEU A 208 -3.82 -11.41 8.51
N LEU A 209 -3.56 -11.38 7.19
CA LEU A 209 -4.25 -12.22 6.22
C LEU A 209 -3.97 -13.71 6.45
N SER A 210 -2.72 -14.10 6.69
CA SER A 210 -2.36 -15.51 6.93
C SER A 210 -3.13 -16.14 8.10
N GLN A 211 -3.40 -15.35 9.14
CA GLN A 211 -4.11 -15.81 10.33
C GLN A 211 -5.64 -15.74 10.20
N HIS A 212 -6.18 -14.79 9.41
CA HIS A 212 -7.59 -14.44 9.48
C HIS A 212 -8.38 -14.57 8.17
N ALA A 213 -7.70 -14.59 7.02
CA ALA A 213 -8.34 -14.56 5.70
C ALA A 213 -9.32 -15.73 5.54
N ALA A 214 -8.91 -16.96 5.88
CA ALA A 214 -9.75 -18.15 5.78
C ALA A 214 -11.11 -18.02 6.49
N ASN A 215 -11.17 -17.25 7.58
CA ASN A 215 -12.41 -17.03 8.32
C ASN A 215 -13.26 -15.88 7.74
N LEU A 216 -12.67 -14.99 6.95
CA LEU A 216 -13.39 -13.91 6.27
C LEU A 216 -13.95 -14.35 4.91
N LEU A 217 -13.29 -15.33 4.28
CA LEU A 217 -13.68 -15.86 2.98
C LEU A 217 -14.94 -16.74 3.03
N LYS A 218 -15.28 -17.28 4.20
CA LYS A 218 -16.50 -18.09 4.39
C LYS A 218 -17.76 -17.22 4.27
N PRO A 219 -18.77 -17.64 3.49
CA PRO A 219 -20.04 -16.93 3.38
C PRO A 219 -20.80 -16.95 4.72
N VAL A 220 -21.66 -15.95 4.92
CA VAL A 220 -22.51 -15.80 6.10
C VAL A 220 -23.98 -15.93 5.70
N GLU A 221 -24.79 -16.60 6.52
CA GLU A 221 -26.21 -16.86 6.25
C GLU A 221 -27.08 -15.57 6.26
N ASN A 222 -26.76 -14.62 7.14
CA ASN A 222 -27.47 -13.35 7.22
C ASN A 222 -27.11 -12.44 6.02
N ARG A 223 -28.11 -11.98 5.27
CA ARG A 223 -27.94 -11.14 4.06
C ARG A 223 -27.19 -9.83 4.31
N LEU A 224 -27.53 -9.07 5.36
CA LEU A 224 -26.87 -7.79 5.66
C LEU A 224 -25.40 -7.99 6.06
N ALA A 225 -25.18 -9.06 6.81
CA ALA A 225 -23.85 -9.49 7.18
C ALA A 225 -23.03 -9.89 5.93
N GLU A 226 -23.64 -10.66 5.02
CA GLU A 226 -22.99 -11.07 3.78
C GLU A 226 -22.64 -9.88 2.88
N TYR A 227 -23.53 -8.88 2.75
CA TYR A 227 -23.19 -7.65 2.03
C TYR A 227 -22.00 -6.92 2.66
N SER A 228 -21.99 -6.78 3.98
CA SER A 228 -20.87 -6.16 4.69
C SER A 228 -19.56 -6.92 4.44
N ARG A 229 -19.60 -8.25 4.51
CA ARG A 229 -18.45 -9.12 4.22
C ARG A 229 -17.92 -8.90 2.81
N ILE A 230 -18.79 -8.90 1.80
CA ILE A 230 -18.42 -8.65 0.40
C ILE A 230 -17.76 -7.28 0.24
N LEU A 231 -18.32 -6.24 0.87
CA LEU A 231 -17.75 -4.89 0.84
C LEU A 231 -16.35 -4.83 1.47
N ILE A 232 -16.15 -5.51 2.59
CA ILE A 232 -14.82 -5.63 3.22
C ILE A 232 -13.85 -6.33 2.28
N LEU A 233 -14.27 -7.44 1.66
CA LEU A 233 -13.45 -8.17 0.71
C LEU A 233 -13.03 -7.28 -0.46
N ALA A 234 -13.93 -6.44 -0.96
CA ALA A 234 -13.63 -5.52 -2.05
C ALA A 234 -12.72 -4.36 -1.62
N LEU A 235 -12.95 -3.76 -0.45
CA LEU A 235 -12.28 -2.54 0.00
C LEU A 235 -10.97 -2.75 0.75
N LEU A 236 -10.74 -3.89 1.39
CA LEU A 236 -9.55 -4.08 2.22
C LEU A 236 -8.23 -3.93 1.43
N PRO A 237 -8.08 -4.49 0.21
CA PRO A 237 -6.87 -4.25 -0.59
C PRO A 237 -6.66 -2.78 -0.94
N ILE A 238 -7.75 -2.06 -1.20
CA ILE A 238 -7.75 -0.62 -1.49
C ILE A 238 -7.33 0.17 -0.24
N ALA A 239 -7.83 -0.22 0.94
CA ALA A 239 -7.48 0.42 2.20
C ALA A 239 -5.96 0.30 2.50
N VAL A 240 -5.35 -0.86 2.23
CA VAL A 240 -3.90 -1.06 2.40
C VAL A 240 -3.11 -0.12 1.49
N TRP A 241 -3.48 -0.05 0.21
CA TRP A 241 -2.83 0.84 -0.76
C TRP A 241 -2.87 2.30 -0.32
N PHE A 242 -4.06 2.81 0.02
CA PHE A 242 -4.18 4.21 0.39
C PHE A 242 -3.61 4.56 1.76
N THR A 243 -3.54 3.58 2.67
CA THR A 243 -2.81 3.73 3.93
C THR A 243 -1.32 4.02 3.67
N ILE A 244 -0.71 3.29 2.73
CA ILE A 244 0.68 3.51 2.31
C ILE A 244 0.84 4.93 1.74
N TRP A 245 -0.01 5.33 0.78
CA TRP A 245 0.06 6.67 0.17
C TRP A 245 -0.15 7.81 1.16
N SER A 246 -1.09 7.65 2.08
CA SER A 246 -1.35 8.63 3.12
C SER A 246 -0.16 8.78 4.07
N ALA A 247 0.50 7.67 4.41
CA ALA A 247 1.71 7.69 5.24
C ALA A 247 2.96 8.18 4.51
N MET A 248 2.96 8.20 3.18
CA MET A 248 3.94 8.93 2.40
C MET A 248 3.70 10.45 2.41
N GLY A 249 2.59 10.95 2.97
CA GLY A 249 2.29 12.39 2.98
C GLY A 249 1.94 12.96 1.60
N GLN A 250 1.71 12.09 0.62
CA GLN A 250 1.28 12.45 -0.74
C GLN A 250 -0.23 12.69 -0.83
N ILE A 251 -0.97 12.32 0.23
CA ILE A 251 -2.40 12.55 0.38
C ILE A 251 -2.64 13.46 1.58
N SER A 252 -3.46 14.50 1.42
CA SER A 252 -3.92 15.33 2.54
C SER A 252 -5.05 14.64 3.33
N GLY A 253 -5.11 14.87 4.64
CA GLY A 253 -6.11 14.24 5.50
C GLY A 253 -7.57 14.69 5.29
N ILE A 254 -8.49 14.12 6.08
CA ILE A 254 -9.97 14.27 6.10
C ILE A 254 -10.49 15.71 5.85
N THR A 255 -9.73 16.73 6.24
CA THR A 255 -10.15 18.15 6.20
C THR A 255 -9.76 18.91 4.94
N HIS A 256 -9.09 18.25 3.98
CA HIS A 256 -8.64 18.88 2.74
C HIS A 256 -9.31 18.27 1.50
N PRO A 257 -9.89 19.07 0.58
CA PRO A 257 -10.57 18.55 -0.61
C PRO A 257 -9.61 18.05 -1.71
N ARG A 258 -8.30 18.32 -1.58
CA ARG A 258 -7.25 17.79 -2.48
C ARG A 258 -6.59 16.59 -1.79
N GLU A 259 -6.77 15.37 -2.32
CA GLU A 259 -5.98 14.23 -1.87
C GLU A 259 -4.61 14.25 -2.55
N LEU A 260 -4.54 13.96 -3.86
CA LEU A 260 -3.35 14.21 -4.66
C LEU A 260 -3.36 15.65 -5.19
N ASP A 261 -2.35 16.44 -4.83
CA ASP A 261 -2.09 17.73 -5.44
C ASP A 261 -0.72 17.66 -6.10
N LEU A 262 -0.69 17.58 -7.43
CA LEU A 262 0.54 17.42 -8.23
C LEU A 262 1.55 18.53 -7.98
N GLY A 263 1.09 19.77 -7.72
CA GLY A 263 1.96 20.87 -7.33
C GLY A 263 2.55 20.73 -5.92
N ASN A 264 2.09 19.73 -5.17
CA ASN A 264 2.53 19.38 -3.83
C ASN A 264 3.16 17.98 -3.74
N ILE A 265 3.18 17.20 -4.83
CA ILE A 265 3.89 15.91 -4.85
C ILE A 265 5.36 16.19 -4.64
N PHE A 266 5.87 15.66 -3.54
CA PHE A 266 7.27 15.77 -3.21
C PHE A 266 7.97 14.57 -3.83
N LEU A 267 8.69 14.75 -4.94
CA LEU A 267 9.47 13.69 -5.59
C LEU A 267 10.90 14.18 -5.79
N ARG A 268 11.81 13.76 -4.90
CA ARG A 268 13.24 14.10 -4.98
C ARG A 268 14.04 13.11 -5.84
N GLY A 269 13.49 11.92 -6.05
CA GLY A 269 14.05 10.87 -6.91
C GLY A 269 14.30 11.27 -8.35
N GLY A 270 13.60 12.29 -8.86
CA GLY A 270 13.85 12.83 -10.19
C GLY A 270 15.29 13.27 -10.38
N TYR A 271 15.97 13.73 -9.33
CA TYR A 271 17.37 14.16 -9.41
C TYR A 271 18.38 13.00 -9.26
N ILE A 272 17.94 11.76 -9.08
CA ILE A 272 18.86 10.61 -8.99
C ILE A 272 19.17 10.14 -10.39
N GLY A 273 20.46 9.97 -10.73
CA GLY A 273 20.91 9.59 -12.07
C GLY A 273 20.94 10.74 -13.08
N ASP A 274 20.13 11.79 -12.87
CA ASP A 274 20.17 13.05 -13.60
C ASP A 274 20.03 14.25 -12.63
N ARG A 275 21.16 14.62 -12.01
CA ARG A 275 21.22 15.61 -10.92
C ARG A 275 21.13 17.06 -11.37
N LEU A 276 21.45 17.36 -12.63
CA LEU A 276 21.59 18.75 -13.10
C LEU A 276 20.26 19.31 -13.60
N SER A 277 19.54 18.55 -14.43
CA SER A 277 18.28 19.00 -15.01
C SER A 277 17.46 17.80 -15.47
N PRO A 278 16.78 17.11 -14.54
CA PRO A 278 16.05 15.90 -14.88
C PRO A 278 14.91 16.21 -15.85
N SER A 279 14.82 15.42 -16.91
CA SER A 279 13.71 15.51 -17.86
C SER A 279 12.39 15.11 -17.19
N ASN A 280 11.27 15.63 -17.71
CA ASN A 280 9.94 15.27 -17.17
C ASN A 280 9.66 13.77 -17.30
N GLU A 281 10.16 13.14 -18.36
CA GLU A 281 10.06 11.69 -18.58
C GLU A 281 10.82 10.93 -17.50
N TRP A 282 12.01 11.40 -17.11
CA TRP A 282 12.80 10.79 -16.05
C TRP A 282 12.15 10.91 -14.68
N VAL A 283 11.63 12.11 -14.35
CA VAL A 283 10.83 12.33 -13.13
C VAL A 283 9.61 11.41 -13.13
N GLY A 284 8.93 11.29 -14.28
CA GLY A 284 7.82 10.38 -14.48
C GLY A 284 8.22 8.92 -14.25
N PHE A 285 9.34 8.46 -14.80
CA PHE A 285 9.87 7.11 -14.59
C PHE A 285 10.17 6.83 -13.11
N MET A 286 10.88 7.73 -12.45
CA MET A 286 11.26 7.58 -11.04
C MET A 286 10.04 7.57 -10.11
N GLY A 287 9.04 8.42 -10.36
CA GLY A 287 7.80 8.41 -9.59
C GLY A 287 6.89 7.23 -9.90
N SER A 288 6.73 6.88 -11.19
CA SER A 288 5.78 5.86 -11.64
C SER A 288 6.21 4.43 -11.30
N GLY A 289 7.50 4.14 -11.22
CA GLY A 289 8.02 2.81 -10.90
C GLY A 289 7.42 2.23 -9.61
N PRO A 290 7.59 2.86 -8.45
CA PRO A 290 6.98 2.37 -7.22
C PRO A 290 5.46 2.49 -7.21
N VAL A 291 4.88 3.49 -7.90
CA VAL A 291 3.41 3.61 -8.07
C VAL A 291 2.83 2.37 -8.75
N PHE A 292 3.57 1.75 -9.66
CA PHE A 292 3.14 0.54 -10.36
C PHE A 292 3.51 -0.75 -9.62
N LEU A 293 4.73 -0.82 -9.07
CA LEU A 293 5.22 -2.05 -8.42
C LEU A 293 4.56 -2.32 -7.07
N ILE A 294 4.31 -1.31 -6.24
CA ILE A 294 3.72 -1.54 -4.91
C ILE A 294 2.29 -2.10 -4.99
N PRO A 295 1.37 -1.65 -5.88
CA PRO A 295 0.09 -2.29 -6.09
C PRO A 295 0.23 -3.76 -6.50
N LEU A 296 1.16 -4.09 -7.41
CA LEU A 296 1.42 -5.48 -7.80
C LEU A 296 1.75 -6.35 -6.57
N LEU A 297 2.57 -5.83 -5.64
CA LEU A 297 2.87 -6.54 -4.39
C LEU A 297 1.64 -6.72 -3.50
N ILE A 298 0.80 -5.69 -3.39
CA ILE A 298 -0.46 -5.76 -2.64
C ILE A 298 -1.36 -6.84 -3.25
N TRP A 299 -1.64 -6.77 -4.55
CA TRP A 299 -2.49 -7.75 -5.24
C TRP A 299 -1.96 -9.17 -5.06
N ARG A 300 -0.64 -9.34 -5.15
CA ARG A 300 0.01 -10.63 -4.93
C ARG A 300 -0.15 -11.15 -3.50
N ILE A 301 -0.01 -10.30 -2.49
CA ILE A 301 -0.21 -10.69 -1.08
C ILE A 301 -1.64 -11.22 -0.90
N PHE A 302 -2.64 -10.53 -1.48
CA PHE A 302 -4.03 -10.95 -1.41
C PHE A 302 -4.30 -12.22 -2.23
N GLN A 303 -3.74 -12.34 -3.44
CA GLN A 303 -3.87 -13.53 -4.29
C GLN A 303 -3.32 -14.79 -3.58
N ARG A 304 -2.16 -14.71 -2.94
CA ARG A 304 -1.56 -15.82 -2.16
C ARG A 304 -2.45 -16.35 -1.04
N HIS A 305 -3.40 -15.54 -0.58
CA HIS A 305 -4.35 -15.91 0.47
C HIS A 305 -5.74 -16.23 -0.09
N ASN A 306 -5.84 -16.56 -1.39
CA ASN A 306 -7.08 -16.87 -2.10
C ASN A 306 -8.13 -15.75 -1.97
N TRP A 307 -7.67 -14.50 -1.92
CA TRP A 307 -8.59 -13.38 -1.80
C TRP A 307 -9.29 -13.10 -3.14
N PRO A 308 -10.61 -12.86 -3.14
CA PRO A 308 -11.39 -12.63 -4.35
C PRO A 308 -11.15 -11.23 -4.93
N LEU A 309 -10.03 -11.04 -5.62
CA LEU A 309 -9.63 -9.76 -6.21
C LEU A 309 -10.62 -9.24 -7.27
N HIS A 310 -11.45 -10.10 -7.85
CA HIS A 310 -12.51 -9.68 -8.78
C HIS A 310 -13.51 -8.71 -8.12
N LEU A 311 -13.75 -8.83 -6.80
CA LEU A 311 -14.62 -7.90 -6.07
C LEU A 311 -13.98 -6.51 -5.98
N THR A 312 -12.68 -6.45 -5.70
CA THR A 312 -11.90 -5.20 -5.70
C THR A 312 -11.90 -4.56 -7.09
N LEU A 313 -11.78 -5.34 -8.15
CA LEU A 313 -11.89 -4.84 -9.53
C LEU A 313 -13.27 -4.23 -9.80
N GLY A 314 -14.36 -4.91 -9.40
CA GLY A 314 -15.71 -4.40 -9.56
C GLY A 314 -15.90 -3.04 -8.88
N VAL A 315 -15.37 -2.88 -7.67
CA VAL A 315 -15.41 -1.60 -6.94
C VAL A 315 -14.58 -0.50 -7.65
N TRP A 316 -13.43 -0.82 -8.24
CA TRP A 316 -12.68 0.12 -9.07
C TRP A 316 -13.42 0.53 -10.34
N ALA A 317 -14.07 -0.41 -11.03
CA ALA A 317 -14.87 -0.12 -12.22
C ALA A 317 -16.06 0.81 -11.89
N LEU A 318 -16.75 0.54 -10.77
CA LEU A 318 -17.82 1.40 -10.26
C LEU A 318 -17.30 2.80 -9.92
N ARG A 319 -16.13 2.89 -9.29
CA ARG A 319 -15.49 4.18 -8.98
C ARG A 319 -15.15 4.97 -10.23
N ILE A 320 -14.53 4.33 -11.23
CA ILE A 320 -14.20 4.98 -12.51
C ILE A 320 -15.48 5.54 -13.13
N THR A 321 -16.55 4.75 -13.15
CA THR A 321 -17.85 5.16 -13.68
C THR A 321 -18.41 6.39 -12.93
N ALA A 322 -18.36 6.38 -11.59
CA ALA A 322 -18.82 7.49 -10.77
C ALA A 322 -17.98 8.78 -10.95
N LEU A 323 -16.65 8.65 -11.09
CA LEU A 323 -15.76 9.77 -11.38
C LEU A 323 -16.06 10.39 -12.75
N TRP A 324 -16.25 9.56 -13.78
CA TRP A 324 -16.65 10.00 -15.11
C TRP A 324 -18.01 10.70 -15.11
N MET A 325 -19.00 10.15 -14.41
CA MET A 325 -20.30 10.82 -14.23
C MET A 325 -20.11 12.20 -13.59
N THR A 326 -19.27 12.31 -12.56
CA THR A 326 -19.01 13.59 -11.89
C THR A 326 -18.30 14.60 -12.81
N LEU A 327 -17.34 14.13 -13.62
CA LEU A 327 -16.65 14.96 -14.62
C LEU A 327 -17.63 15.54 -15.65
N SER A 328 -18.61 14.76 -16.09
CA SER A 328 -19.66 15.21 -17.04
C SER A 328 -20.48 16.40 -16.52
N PHE A 329 -20.63 16.53 -15.19
CA PHE A 329 -21.34 17.65 -14.55
C PHE A 329 -20.40 18.77 -14.07
N ALA A 330 -19.08 18.59 -14.15
CA ALA A 330 -18.07 19.52 -13.64
C ALA A 330 -17.49 20.47 -14.71
N ALA A 331 -18.10 20.55 -15.90
CA ALA A 331 -17.59 21.30 -17.05
C ALA A 331 -17.26 22.78 -16.77
N ASN A 332 -17.95 23.40 -15.80
CA ASN A 332 -17.74 24.78 -15.37
C ASN A 332 -16.73 24.95 -14.23
N GLN A 333 -16.09 23.87 -13.77
CA GLN A 333 -15.11 23.88 -12.68
C GLN A 333 -13.77 23.28 -13.13
N PRO A 334 -12.85 24.07 -13.71
CA PRO A 334 -11.58 23.59 -14.26
C PRO A 334 -10.74 22.78 -13.27
N ARG A 335 -10.79 23.14 -11.99
CA ARG A 335 -10.08 22.42 -10.90
C ARG A 335 -10.65 21.03 -10.64
N THR A 336 -11.97 20.89 -10.72
CA THR A 336 -12.67 19.61 -10.54
C THR A 336 -12.42 18.70 -11.73
N ILE A 337 -12.38 19.26 -12.96
CA ILE A 337 -12.01 18.54 -14.17
C ILE A 337 -10.59 18.00 -14.05
N PHE A 338 -9.61 18.86 -13.75
CA PHE A 338 -8.23 18.45 -13.61
C PHE A 338 -8.07 17.32 -12.57
N LYS A 339 -8.64 17.49 -11.37
CA LYS A 339 -8.57 16.46 -10.31
C LYS A 339 -9.25 15.16 -10.74
N GLY A 340 -10.47 15.23 -11.25
CA GLY A 340 -11.24 14.05 -11.65
C GLY A 340 -10.57 13.27 -12.77
N THR A 341 -9.94 13.94 -13.74
CA THR A 341 -9.16 13.28 -14.80
C THR A 341 -7.97 12.52 -14.22
N TRP A 342 -7.23 13.11 -13.30
CA TRP A 342 -6.09 12.45 -12.65
C TRP A 342 -6.49 11.26 -11.80
N ASP A 343 -7.53 11.41 -10.96
CA ASP A 343 -8.05 10.30 -10.15
C ASP A 343 -8.56 9.16 -11.04
N THR A 344 -9.14 9.50 -12.20
CA THR A 344 -9.57 8.51 -13.20
C THR A 344 -8.40 7.79 -13.84
N MET A 345 -7.37 8.50 -14.31
CA MET A 345 -6.15 7.91 -14.87
C MET A 345 -5.46 6.99 -13.85
N PHE A 346 -5.34 7.43 -12.60
CA PHE A 346 -4.76 6.63 -11.52
C PHE A 346 -5.59 5.37 -11.23
N SER A 347 -6.93 5.49 -11.23
CA SER A 347 -7.85 4.35 -11.09
C SER A 347 -7.66 3.33 -12.23
N PHE A 348 -7.47 3.80 -13.46
CA PHE A 348 -7.16 2.93 -14.60
C PHE A 348 -5.82 2.23 -14.44
N SER A 349 -4.77 2.93 -14.02
CA SER A 349 -3.45 2.32 -13.78
C SER A 349 -3.51 1.20 -12.73
N LEU A 350 -4.27 1.41 -11.65
CA LEU A 350 -4.50 0.38 -10.64
C LEU A 350 -5.28 -0.81 -11.21
N LEU A 351 -6.32 -0.56 -12.01
CA LEU A 351 -7.07 -1.62 -12.68
C LEU A 351 -6.18 -2.43 -13.62
N LEU A 352 -5.35 -1.78 -14.45
CA LEU A 352 -4.40 -2.44 -15.34
C LEU A 352 -3.40 -3.32 -14.57
N SER A 353 -2.91 -2.85 -13.41
CA SER A 353 -2.01 -3.64 -12.56
C SER A 353 -2.64 -4.91 -11.97
N MET A 354 -3.98 -5.00 -11.91
CA MET A 354 -4.68 -6.20 -11.43
C MET A 354 -4.87 -7.27 -12.51
N ILE A 355 -4.79 -6.92 -13.80
CA ILE A 355 -5.08 -7.83 -14.92
C ILE A 355 -4.25 -9.13 -14.87
N PRO A 356 -2.92 -9.11 -14.63
CA PRO A 356 -2.13 -10.35 -14.62
C PRO A 356 -2.62 -11.35 -13.58
N PHE A 357 -3.02 -10.87 -12.39
CA PHE A 357 -3.47 -11.73 -11.30
C PHE A 357 -4.83 -12.37 -11.58
N ILE A 358 -5.71 -11.68 -12.30
CA ILE A 358 -7.01 -12.22 -12.71
C ILE A 358 -6.82 -13.26 -13.82
N TYR A 359 -5.93 -12.98 -14.77
CA TYR A 359 -5.57 -13.97 -15.80
C TYR A 359 -5.01 -15.25 -15.17
N PHE A 360 -4.11 -15.14 -14.18
CA PHE A 360 -3.60 -16.31 -13.45
C PHE A 360 -4.70 -17.05 -12.69
N LEU A 361 -5.60 -16.35 -12.00
CA LEU A 361 -6.75 -16.98 -11.34
C LEU A 361 -7.64 -17.75 -12.32
N TYR A 362 -7.86 -17.21 -13.52
CA TYR A 362 -8.65 -17.88 -14.56
C TYR A 362 -7.93 -19.09 -15.17
N ARG A 363 -6.62 -18.97 -15.43
CA ARG A 363 -5.80 -20.08 -15.95
C ARG A 363 -5.78 -21.26 -14.98
N ASP A 364 -5.59 -20.97 -13.69
CA ASP A 364 -5.50 -22.02 -12.67
C ASP A 364 -6.85 -22.72 -12.48
N SER A 365 -7.99 -22.02 -12.63
CA SER A 365 -9.31 -22.68 -12.64
C SER A 365 -9.51 -23.63 -13.82
N GLN A 366 -9.05 -23.29 -15.02
CA GLN A 366 -9.18 -24.16 -16.19
C GLN A 366 -8.30 -25.41 -16.09
N ASN A 367 -7.10 -25.29 -15.52
CA ASN A 367 -6.22 -26.44 -15.30
C ASN A 367 -6.84 -27.45 -14.31
N ILE A 368 -7.57 -26.98 -13.30
CA ILE A 368 -8.26 -27.85 -12.33
C ILE A 368 -9.44 -28.58 -12.98
N GLU A 369 -10.20 -27.92 -13.85
CA GLU A 369 -11.27 -28.56 -14.61
C GLU A 369 -10.72 -29.64 -15.55
N SER A 370 -9.62 -29.38 -16.26
CA SER A 370 -8.98 -30.36 -17.15
C SER A 370 -8.32 -31.57 -16.48
N LEU A 371 -8.13 -31.54 -15.16
CA LEU A 371 -7.60 -32.66 -14.36
C LEU A 371 -8.71 -33.52 -13.74
N ASN A 372 -9.94 -33.00 -13.71
CA ASN A 372 -11.12 -33.70 -13.18
C ASN A 372 -11.98 -34.30 -14.31
N ASP A 373 -11.73 -33.92 -15.56
CA ASP A 373 -12.17 -34.61 -16.78
C ASP A 373 -11.14 -35.66 -17.22
#